data_AF-A0AAU6F9N7-F1
#
_entry.id   AF-A0AAU6F9N7-F1
#
_cell.length_a   1.000
_cell.length_b   1.000
_cell.length_c   1.000
_cell.angle_alpha   90.00
_cell.angle_beta   90.00
_cell.angle_gamma   90.00
#
_symmetry.space_group_name_H-M   'P 1'
#
loop_
_entity.id
_entity.type
_entity.pdbx_description
1 polymer ?
#
loop_
_entity_poly.entity_id
_entity_poly.type
_entity_poly.pdbx_seq_one_letter_code
_entity_poly.pdbx_strand_id
1 'polypeptide(L)'
;MDRKLRELGYSNAQFARVLGRSRTEVQRWINGREQIPRHHLAEIAAYLGSADELEYAMKIKECEDFGDALRRKLREVARISNANPETLVKSVFGLLHEKTADTSMQSGEIGYASALLYNITRANFIYRIWTGVVYSRDFTDLIAPEHIKLHLQYPANHFLGLALQSNEKGSVASSHVHDALAHLRRLASDSPASEVGGLPRHHAIHMLARAGTQADQALVQELVWDATKSPDPLSVRLGYVGLIVRTGNEDVAEKYLWLLQHRQELAVADVMFEALHYGDTELTSNFQLPTSSLSFRRSLASIARRFQNPGSSSAVLELEAFRLQGILDRLGMHYFVDDPLLLQKLLGALQEPGDVRTGPHTKAVTQRLRRIAPPLA
;
A
#
# COMPACT_ATOMS: atom_id res chain seq x y z
N MET A 1 -14.83 -17.84 -15.38
CA MET A 1 -15.41 -18.24 -16.69
C MET A 1 -16.17 -19.57 -16.61
N ASP A 2 -15.54 -20.68 -16.21
CA ASP A 2 -16.19 -22.02 -16.20
C ASP A 2 -17.50 -22.11 -15.38
N ARG A 3 -17.54 -21.50 -14.19
CA ARG A 3 -18.74 -21.44 -13.35
C ARG A 3 -19.89 -20.72 -14.07
N LYS A 4 -19.61 -19.56 -14.66
CA LYS A 4 -20.58 -18.70 -15.36
C LYS A 4 -21.13 -19.36 -16.63
N LEU A 5 -20.28 -20.05 -17.39
CA LEU A 5 -20.73 -20.84 -18.55
C LEU A 5 -21.74 -21.92 -18.15
N ARG A 6 -21.51 -22.60 -17.01
CA ARG A 6 -22.45 -23.58 -16.46
C ARG A 6 -23.74 -22.96 -15.97
N GLU A 7 -23.69 -21.81 -15.30
CA GLU A 7 -24.87 -21.05 -14.85
C GLU A 7 -25.76 -20.63 -16.02
N LEU A 8 -25.16 -20.28 -17.16
CA LEU A 8 -25.86 -19.89 -18.38
C LEU A 8 -26.29 -21.10 -19.25
N GLY A 9 -26.05 -22.34 -18.81
CA GLY A 9 -26.41 -23.55 -19.54
C GLY A 9 -25.58 -23.81 -20.80
N TYR A 10 -24.41 -23.19 -20.94
CA TYR A 10 -23.54 -23.34 -22.10
C TYR A 10 -22.47 -24.41 -21.89
N SER A 11 -22.25 -25.22 -22.93
CA SER A 11 -21.07 -26.08 -23.04
C SER A 11 -19.88 -25.33 -23.62
N ASN A 12 -18.66 -25.73 -23.26
CA ASN A 12 -17.42 -25.18 -23.83
C ASN A 12 -17.37 -25.32 -25.36
N ALA A 13 -18.06 -26.32 -25.93
CA ALA A 13 -18.16 -26.53 -27.37
C ALA A 13 -19.11 -25.54 -28.07
N GLN A 14 -20.16 -25.06 -27.38
CA GLN A 14 -21.01 -23.98 -27.89
C GLN A 14 -20.26 -22.64 -27.82
N PHE A 15 -19.61 -22.37 -26.69
CA PHE A 15 -18.84 -21.15 -26.51
C PHE A 15 -17.68 -21.03 -27.52
N ALA A 16 -16.95 -22.12 -27.78
CA ALA A 16 -15.89 -22.13 -28.78
C ALA A 16 -16.37 -21.85 -30.22
N ARG A 17 -17.58 -22.33 -30.58
CA ARG A 17 -18.20 -22.04 -31.88
C ARG A 17 -18.51 -20.56 -32.03
N VAL A 18 -19.00 -19.92 -30.98
CA VAL A 18 -19.34 -18.49 -30.98
C VAL A 18 -18.10 -17.62 -31.23
N LEU A 19 -16.98 -17.96 -30.58
CA LEU A 19 -15.72 -17.22 -30.73
C LEU A 19 -14.95 -17.56 -32.03
N GLY A 20 -15.46 -18.49 -32.84
CA GLY A 20 -14.75 -18.99 -34.03
C GLY A 20 -13.43 -19.69 -33.69
N ARG A 21 -13.36 -20.41 -32.56
CA ARG A 21 -12.14 -21.05 -32.05
C ARG A 21 -12.31 -22.55 -31.81
N SER A 22 -11.19 -23.24 -31.68
CA SER A 22 -11.23 -24.66 -31.33
C SER A 22 -11.64 -24.85 -29.87
N ARG A 23 -12.37 -25.94 -29.57
CA ARG A 23 -12.74 -26.30 -28.20
C ARG A 23 -11.50 -26.42 -27.29
N THR A 24 -10.40 -26.96 -27.82
CA THR A 24 -9.15 -27.12 -27.07
C THR A 24 -8.53 -25.78 -26.70
N GLU A 25 -8.51 -24.82 -27.61
CA GLU A 25 -8.00 -23.46 -27.36
C GLU A 25 -8.82 -22.75 -26.28
N VAL A 26 -10.15 -22.76 -26.40
CA VAL A 26 -11.04 -22.18 -25.38
C VAL A 26 -10.90 -22.90 -24.03
N GLN A 27 -10.70 -24.23 -24.03
CA GLN A 27 -10.45 -24.97 -22.80
C GLN A 27 -9.14 -24.56 -22.12
N ARG A 28 -8.09 -24.23 -22.90
CA ARG A 28 -6.85 -23.69 -22.35
C ARG A 28 -7.07 -22.31 -21.73
N TRP A 29 -7.88 -21.45 -22.33
CA TRP A 29 -8.28 -20.16 -21.73
C TRP A 29 -9.08 -20.34 -20.44
N ILE A 30 -10.11 -21.19 -20.44
CA ILE A 30 -10.95 -21.47 -19.27
C ILE A 30 -10.13 -21.97 -18.09
N ASN A 31 -9.14 -22.82 -18.36
CA ASN A 31 -8.27 -23.42 -17.35
C ASN A 31 -7.08 -22.53 -16.97
N GLY A 32 -6.99 -21.30 -17.50
CA GLY A 32 -5.86 -20.39 -17.24
C GLY A 32 -4.51 -20.89 -17.75
N ARG A 33 -4.50 -21.82 -18.70
CA ARG A 33 -3.27 -22.34 -19.33
C ARG A 33 -2.76 -21.46 -20.46
N GLU A 34 -3.65 -20.68 -21.07
CA GLU A 34 -3.34 -19.69 -22.10
C GLU A 34 -4.09 -18.40 -21.83
N GLN A 35 -3.49 -17.27 -22.18
CA GLN A 35 -4.14 -15.97 -22.08
C GLN A 35 -5.23 -15.80 -23.13
N ILE A 36 -6.29 -15.10 -22.76
CA ILE A 36 -7.33 -14.67 -23.69
C ILE A 36 -6.80 -13.51 -24.54
N PRO A 37 -6.87 -13.55 -25.88
CA PRO A 37 -6.53 -12.42 -26.74
C PRO A 37 -7.47 -11.24 -26.53
N ARG A 38 -6.94 -10.01 -26.51
CA ARG A 38 -7.71 -8.78 -26.24
C ARG A 38 -8.94 -8.60 -27.14
N HIS A 39 -8.82 -8.91 -28.44
CA HIS A 39 -9.90 -8.74 -29.40
C HIS A 39 -11.10 -9.67 -29.14
N HIS A 40 -10.92 -10.74 -28.38
CA HIS A 40 -11.99 -11.67 -28.00
C HIS A 40 -12.74 -11.25 -26.72
N LEU A 41 -12.25 -10.27 -25.97
CA LEU A 41 -12.85 -9.91 -24.67
C LEU A 41 -14.24 -9.29 -24.82
N ALA A 42 -14.46 -8.48 -25.86
CA ALA A 42 -15.77 -7.90 -26.15
C ALA A 42 -16.81 -8.99 -26.46
N GLU A 43 -16.45 -9.96 -27.30
CA GLU A 43 -17.30 -11.09 -27.67
C GLU A 43 -17.57 -11.99 -26.46
N ILE A 44 -16.53 -12.30 -25.67
CA ILE A 44 -16.64 -13.09 -24.44
C ILE A 44 -17.54 -12.40 -23.42
N ALA A 45 -17.37 -11.10 -23.21
CA ALA A 45 -18.17 -10.36 -22.24
C ALA A 45 -19.64 -10.23 -22.70
N ALA A 46 -19.87 -9.85 -23.96
CA ALA A 46 -21.22 -9.77 -24.53
C ALA A 46 -21.96 -11.11 -24.44
N TYR A 47 -21.21 -12.22 -24.47
CA TYR A 47 -21.76 -13.57 -24.34
C TYR A 47 -21.98 -14.03 -22.89
N LEU A 48 -21.20 -13.51 -21.94
CA LEU A 48 -21.29 -13.88 -20.53
C LEU A 48 -22.26 -12.99 -19.72
N GLY A 49 -22.51 -11.74 -20.16
CA GLY A 49 -23.44 -10.82 -19.48
C GLY A 49 -23.21 -9.32 -19.77
N SER A 50 -23.63 -8.45 -18.84
CA SER A 50 -23.80 -6.99 -19.01
C SER A 50 -22.50 -6.21 -19.30
N ALA A 51 -22.61 -4.89 -19.56
CA ALA A 51 -21.47 -3.99 -19.75
C ALA A 51 -20.45 -4.03 -18.59
N ASP A 52 -20.92 -4.31 -17.38
CA ASP A 52 -20.10 -4.51 -16.18
C ASP A 52 -19.16 -5.72 -16.33
N GLU A 53 -19.60 -6.77 -17.02
CA GLU A 53 -18.78 -7.96 -17.28
C GLU A 53 -17.68 -7.70 -18.32
N LEU A 54 -17.92 -6.79 -19.26
CA LEU A 54 -16.87 -6.32 -20.19
C LEU A 54 -15.82 -5.48 -19.47
N GLU A 55 -16.25 -4.53 -18.65
CA GLU A 55 -15.32 -3.73 -17.85
C GLU A 55 -14.47 -4.64 -16.95
N TYR A 56 -15.10 -5.61 -16.27
CA TYR A 56 -14.38 -6.59 -15.47
C TYR A 56 -13.38 -7.41 -16.30
N ALA A 57 -13.80 -7.95 -17.45
CA ALA A 57 -12.93 -8.75 -18.33
C ALA A 57 -11.73 -7.94 -18.85
N MET A 58 -11.94 -6.67 -19.22
CA MET A 58 -10.87 -5.77 -19.63
C MET A 58 -9.87 -5.53 -18.50
N LYS A 59 -10.33 -5.24 -17.27
CA LYS A 59 -9.42 -5.03 -16.12
C LYS A 59 -8.63 -6.29 -15.77
N ILE A 60 -9.26 -7.46 -15.81
CA ILE A 60 -8.55 -8.73 -15.59
C ILE A 60 -7.49 -8.94 -16.67
N LYS A 61 -7.78 -8.62 -17.94
CA LYS A 61 -6.78 -8.71 -19.00
C LYS A 61 -5.60 -7.76 -18.78
N GLU A 62 -5.87 -6.53 -18.39
CA GLU A 62 -4.81 -5.59 -18.04
C GLU A 62 -3.97 -6.12 -16.88
N CYS A 63 -4.59 -6.72 -15.87
CA CYS A 63 -3.87 -7.38 -14.77
C CYS A 63 -2.97 -8.53 -15.27
N GLU A 64 -3.43 -9.36 -16.21
CA GLU A 64 -2.60 -10.40 -16.81
C GLU A 64 -1.38 -9.81 -17.54
N ASP A 65 -1.61 -8.80 -18.38
CA ASP A 65 -0.56 -8.17 -19.19
C ASP A 65 0.49 -7.47 -18.31
N PHE A 66 0.04 -6.72 -17.30
CA PHE A 66 0.94 -6.11 -16.31
C PHE A 66 1.63 -7.16 -15.43
N GLY A 67 0.95 -8.25 -15.10
CA GLY A 67 1.53 -9.35 -14.32
C GLY A 67 2.65 -10.05 -15.06
N ASP A 68 2.48 -10.32 -16.34
CA ASP A 68 3.53 -10.93 -17.16
C ASP A 68 4.70 -9.97 -17.40
N ALA A 69 4.42 -8.68 -17.62
CA ALA A 69 5.47 -7.66 -17.67
C ALA A 69 6.27 -7.59 -16.36
N LEU A 70 5.60 -7.63 -15.22
CA LEU A 70 6.23 -7.65 -13.90
C LEU A 70 7.05 -8.92 -13.69
N ARG A 71 6.52 -10.12 -14.01
CA ARG A 71 7.27 -11.39 -13.92
C ARG A 71 8.57 -11.36 -14.73
N ARG A 72 8.53 -10.84 -15.96
CA ARG A 72 9.72 -10.69 -16.80
C ARG A 72 10.78 -9.80 -16.13
N LYS A 73 10.37 -8.64 -15.60
CA LYS A 73 11.26 -7.73 -14.87
C LYS A 73 11.84 -8.35 -13.61
N LEU A 74 11.03 -9.04 -12.81
CA LEU A 74 11.51 -9.70 -11.59
C LEU A 74 12.58 -10.75 -11.90
N ARG A 75 12.38 -11.55 -12.96
CA ARG A 75 13.40 -12.52 -13.41
C ARG A 75 14.68 -11.83 -13.89
N GLU A 76 14.56 -10.70 -14.59
CA GLU A 76 15.70 -9.90 -15.02
C GLU A 76 16.48 -9.32 -13.83
N VAL A 77 15.78 -8.71 -12.86
CA VAL A 77 16.37 -8.21 -11.62
C VAL A 77 17.09 -9.32 -10.87
N ALA A 78 16.45 -10.49 -10.74
CA ALA A 78 17.04 -11.64 -10.07
C ALA A 78 18.31 -12.11 -10.78
N ARG A 79 18.31 -12.14 -12.11
CA ARG A 79 19.51 -12.47 -12.92
C ARG A 79 20.65 -11.48 -12.69
N ILE A 80 20.38 -10.17 -12.73
CA ILE A 80 21.42 -9.15 -12.55
C ILE A 80 21.94 -9.13 -11.10
N SER A 81 21.05 -9.36 -10.14
CA SER A 81 21.37 -9.32 -8.71
C SER A 81 21.86 -10.65 -8.14
N ASN A 82 22.00 -11.69 -8.97
CA ASN A 82 22.33 -13.06 -8.56
C ASN A 82 21.40 -13.61 -7.46
N ALA A 83 20.12 -13.25 -7.51
CA ALA A 83 19.08 -13.73 -6.60
C ALA A 83 18.27 -14.87 -7.23
N ASN A 84 17.56 -15.65 -6.41
CA ASN A 84 16.66 -16.68 -6.92
C ASN A 84 15.40 -16.04 -7.55
N PRO A 85 15.15 -16.23 -8.86
CA PRO A 85 14.03 -15.59 -9.56
C PRO A 85 12.67 -16.05 -9.03
N GLU A 86 12.51 -17.32 -8.69
CA GLU A 86 11.23 -17.86 -8.21
C GLU A 86 10.90 -17.37 -6.81
N THR A 87 11.90 -17.23 -5.94
CA THR A 87 11.71 -16.62 -4.61
C THR A 87 11.26 -15.16 -4.74
N LEU A 88 11.92 -14.37 -5.58
CA LEU A 88 11.56 -12.96 -5.77
C LEU A 88 10.15 -12.81 -6.37
N VAL A 89 9.82 -13.59 -7.40
CA VAL A 89 8.48 -13.62 -7.99
C VAL A 89 7.44 -14.00 -6.95
N LYS A 90 7.68 -15.07 -6.18
CA LYS A 90 6.75 -15.52 -5.13
C LYS A 90 6.53 -14.46 -4.06
N SER A 91 7.58 -13.78 -3.60
CA SER A 91 7.45 -12.72 -2.59
C SER A 91 6.64 -11.52 -3.10
N VAL A 92 6.90 -11.06 -4.32
CA VAL A 92 6.19 -9.92 -4.90
C VAL A 92 4.73 -10.25 -5.17
N PHE A 93 4.45 -11.40 -5.78
CA PHE A 93 3.07 -11.83 -6.04
C PHE A 93 2.34 -12.24 -4.76
N GLY A 94 3.05 -12.73 -3.74
CA GLY A 94 2.50 -12.94 -2.40
C GLY A 94 2.04 -11.64 -1.76
N LEU A 95 2.88 -10.60 -1.79
CA LEU A 95 2.51 -9.26 -1.31
C LEU A 95 1.38 -8.63 -2.13
N LEU A 96 1.38 -8.79 -3.46
CA LEU A 96 0.26 -8.36 -4.32
C LEU A 96 -1.05 -9.06 -3.93
N HIS A 97 -1.00 -10.37 -3.69
CA HIS A 97 -2.15 -11.14 -3.26
C HIS A 97 -2.65 -10.66 -1.89
N GLU A 98 -1.77 -10.52 -0.91
CA GLU A 98 -2.09 -9.97 0.41
C GLU A 98 -2.73 -8.58 0.27
N LYS A 99 -2.13 -7.67 -0.49
CA LYS A 99 -2.62 -6.29 -0.66
C LYS A 99 -3.92 -6.19 -1.46
N THR A 100 -4.21 -7.17 -2.31
CA THR A 100 -5.46 -7.22 -3.08
C THR A 100 -6.57 -7.90 -2.27
N ALA A 101 -6.23 -8.92 -1.48
CA ALA A 101 -7.13 -9.54 -0.51
C ALA A 101 -7.47 -8.57 0.63
N ASP A 102 -6.53 -7.72 1.05
CA ASP A 102 -6.72 -6.62 2.01
C ASP A 102 -7.79 -5.60 1.54
N THR A 103 -8.03 -5.48 0.23
CA THR A 103 -9.04 -4.60 -0.38
C THR A 103 -10.41 -5.25 -0.60
N SER A 104 -10.66 -6.46 -0.08
CA SER A 104 -11.90 -7.25 -0.24
C SER A 104 -13.18 -6.64 0.35
N MET A 105 -13.16 -5.35 0.70
CA MET A 105 -14.33 -4.56 1.10
C MET A 105 -15.06 -3.86 -0.06
N GLN A 106 -14.76 -4.21 -1.31
CA GLN A 106 -15.53 -3.76 -2.47
C GLN A 106 -16.53 -4.85 -2.88
N SER A 107 -17.82 -4.49 -2.87
CA SER A 107 -18.90 -5.37 -3.29
C SER A 107 -18.76 -5.69 -4.79
N GLY A 108 -18.27 -6.89 -5.11
CA GLY A 108 -18.30 -7.43 -6.48
C GLY A 108 -16.95 -7.55 -7.19
N GLU A 109 -16.98 -8.28 -8.31
CA GLU A 109 -15.81 -8.70 -9.08
C GLU A 109 -15.02 -7.51 -9.69
N ILE A 110 -15.70 -6.44 -10.15
CA ILE A 110 -15.06 -5.22 -10.68
C ILE A 110 -14.17 -4.54 -9.64
N GLY A 111 -14.60 -4.50 -8.39
CA GLY A 111 -13.85 -3.87 -7.31
C GLY A 111 -12.52 -4.59 -7.07
N TYR A 112 -12.57 -5.93 -6.99
CA TYR A 112 -11.38 -6.75 -6.89
C TYR A 112 -10.41 -6.54 -8.07
N ALA A 113 -10.91 -6.57 -9.31
CA ALA A 113 -10.07 -6.36 -10.48
C ALA A 113 -9.43 -4.96 -10.50
N SER A 114 -10.17 -3.94 -10.07
CA SER A 114 -9.66 -2.56 -9.98
C SER A 114 -8.56 -2.43 -8.92
N ALA A 115 -8.73 -3.07 -7.76
CA ALA A 115 -7.72 -3.10 -6.72
C ALA A 115 -6.46 -3.88 -7.15
N LEU A 116 -6.64 -5.01 -7.82
CA LEU A 116 -5.54 -5.80 -8.38
C LEU A 116 -4.75 -4.98 -9.40
N LEU A 117 -5.45 -4.32 -10.32
CA LEU A 117 -4.85 -3.45 -11.34
C LEU A 117 -4.08 -2.29 -10.72
N TYR A 118 -4.64 -1.66 -9.69
CA TYR A 118 -3.98 -0.61 -8.92
C TYR A 118 -2.68 -1.13 -8.30
N ASN A 119 -2.74 -2.25 -7.57
CA ASN A 119 -1.59 -2.81 -6.87
C ASN A 119 -0.48 -3.28 -7.84
N ILE A 120 -0.85 -3.95 -8.93
CA ILE A 120 0.11 -4.48 -9.91
C ILE A 120 0.79 -3.37 -10.70
N THR A 121 0.08 -2.27 -10.99
CA THR A 121 0.66 -1.09 -11.64
C THR A 121 1.72 -0.44 -10.74
N ARG A 122 1.46 -0.34 -9.43
CA ARG A 122 2.43 0.18 -8.46
C ARG A 122 3.64 -0.73 -8.30
N ALA A 123 3.45 -2.04 -8.24
CA ALA A 123 4.57 -2.99 -8.23
C ALA A 123 5.42 -2.86 -9.51
N ASN A 124 4.79 -2.85 -10.69
CA ASN A 124 5.47 -2.72 -11.97
C ASN A 124 6.25 -1.40 -12.10
N PHE A 125 5.70 -0.32 -11.55
CA PHE A 125 6.38 0.97 -11.47
C PHE A 125 7.68 0.88 -10.65
N ILE A 126 7.60 0.36 -9.42
CA ILE A 126 8.78 0.23 -8.53
C ILE A 126 9.84 -0.68 -9.15
N TYR A 127 9.43 -1.84 -9.66
CA TYR A 127 10.39 -2.77 -10.25
C TYR A 127 10.96 -2.29 -11.59
N ARG A 128 10.31 -1.34 -12.28
CA ARG A 128 10.92 -0.63 -13.41
C ARG A 128 12.09 0.23 -12.95
N ILE A 129 11.88 1.05 -11.91
CA ILE A 129 12.94 1.90 -11.33
C ILE A 129 14.07 1.03 -10.82
N TRP A 130 13.73 0.01 -10.03
CA TRP A 130 14.71 -0.92 -9.47
C TRP A 130 15.57 -1.58 -10.55
N THR A 131 14.96 -2.04 -11.66
CA THR A 131 15.73 -2.60 -12.78
C THR A 131 16.65 -1.56 -13.41
N GLY A 132 16.17 -0.32 -13.59
CA GLY A 132 16.95 0.78 -14.17
C GLY A 132 18.19 1.14 -13.34
N VAL A 133 18.03 1.29 -12.02
CA VAL A 133 19.15 1.63 -11.12
C VAL A 133 20.13 0.47 -10.96
N VAL A 134 19.63 -0.77 -10.94
CA VAL A 134 20.47 -1.98 -10.88
C VAL A 134 21.30 -2.14 -12.15
N TYR A 135 20.71 -1.85 -13.32
CA TYR A 135 21.41 -1.92 -14.61
C TYR A 135 22.45 -0.81 -14.78
N SER A 136 22.09 0.43 -14.47
CA SER A 136 22.97 1.59 -14.64
C SER A 136 24.04 1.71 -13.55
N ARG A 137 23.84 1.06 -12.39
CA ARG A 137 24.60 1.29 -11.14
C ARG A 137 24.46 2.71 -10.61
N ASP A 138 23.52 3.49 -11.13
CA ASP A 138 23.18 4.81 -10.62
C ASP A 138 21.90 4.75 -9.79
N PHE A 139 22.04 5.04 -8.50
CA PHE A 139 20.95 4.96 -7.54
C PHE A 139 20.27 6.31 -7.29
N THR A 140 20.69 7.40 -7.94
CA THR A 140 20.00 8.70 -7.82
C THR A 140 18.53 8.62 -8.24
N ASP A 141 18.22 7.77 -9.21
CA ASP A 141 16.87 7.55 -9.71
C ASP A 141 16.03 6.63 -8.79
N LEU A 142 16.62 6.08 -7.71
CA LEU A 142 15.87 5.20 -6.79
C LEU A 142 14.79 5.98 -6.05
N ILE A 143 15.09 7.21 -5.63
CA ILE A 143 14.15 8.15 -5.00
C ILE A 143 14.40 9.53 -5.61
N ALA A 144 13.87 9.76 -6.81
CA ALA A 144 13.94 11.05 -7.47
C ALA A 144 12.68 11.91 -7.19
N PRO A 145 12.81 13.26 -7.17
CA PRO A 145 11.69 14.17 -6.97
C PRO A 145 10.51 13.97 -7.93
N GLU A 146 10.78 13.56 -9.17
CA GLU A 146 9.79 13.41 -10.24
C GLU A 146 8.77 12.31 -9.92
N HIS A 147 9.17 11.32 -9.13
CA HIS A 147 8.31 10.21 -8.74
C HIS A 147 8.09 10.05 -7.25
N ILE A 148 8.58 10.98 -6.42
CA ILE A 148 8.44 10.90 -4.96
C ILE A 148 6.98 10.75 -4.51
N LYS A 149 6.04 11.39 -5.21
CA LYS A 149 4.59 11.26 -4.98
C LYS A 149 4.13 9.81 -4.99
N LEU A 150 4.57 9.05 -5.99
CA LEU A 150 4.23 7.63 -6.13
C LEU A 150 4.91 6.79 -5.06
N HIS A 151 6.16 7.09 -4.73
CA HIS A 151 6.92 6.41 -3.68
C HIS A 151 6.30 6.56 -2.29
N LEU A 152 5.70 7.71 -1.99
CA LEU A 152 5.03 7.94 -0.71
C LEU A 152 3.68 7.22 -0.61
N GLN A 153 3.06 6.84 -1.73
CA GLN A 153 1.73 6.20 -1.75
C GLN A 153 1.79 4.69 -1.51
N TYR A 154 0.73 4.19 -0.88
CA TYR A 154 0.44 2.77 -0.75
C TYR A 154 -0.08 2.19 -2.08
N PRO A 155 0.33 0.97 -2.50
CA PRO A 155 1.34 0.10 -1.91
C PRO A 155 2.77 0.28 -2.47
N ALA A 156 3.05 1.31 -3.28
CA ALA A 156 4.36 1.47 -3.92
C ALA A 156 5.52 1.48 -2.90
N ASN A 157 5.35 2.14 -1.75
CA ASN A 157 6.36 2.12 -0.69
C ASN A 157 6.64 0.70 -0.13
N HIS A 158 5.64 -0.19 -0.13
CA HIS A 158 5.79 -1.58 0.33
C HIS A 158 6.62 -2.38 -0.66
N PHE A 159 6.39 -2.17 -1.97
CA PHE A 159 7.17 -2.84 -3.00
C PHE A 159 8.63 -2.38 -3.03
N LEU A 160 8.91 -1.10 -2.74
CA LEU A 160 10.28 -0.63 -2.59
C LEU A 160 10.95 -1.26 -1.37
N GLY A 161 10.28 -1.28 -0.23
CA GLY A 161 10.78 -1.98 0.96
C GLY A 161 11.08 -3.46 0.68
N LEU A 162 10.20 -4.15 -0.06
CA LEU A 162 10.42 -5.54 -0.46
C LEU A 162 11.62 -5.70 -1.39
N ALA A 163 11.84 -4.77 -2.33
CA ALA A 163 13.01 -4.80 -3.21
C ALA A 163 14.31 -4.65 -2.39
N LEU A 164 14.33 -3.75 -1.41
CA LEU A 164 15.45 -3.54 -0.48
C LEU A 164 15.67 -4.73 0.47
N GLN A 165 14.63 -5.50 0.79
CA GLN A 165 14.67 -6.67 1.68
C GLN A 165 14.82 -8.02 0.95
N SER A 166 14.98 -8.02 -0.37
CA SER A 166 14.97 -9.23 -1.21
C SER A 166 16.06 -10.28 -0.91
N ASN A 167 16.95 -10.03 0.07
CA ASN A 167 18.08 -10.88 0.45
C ASN A 167 18.02 -11.48 1.87
N GLU A 168 16.93 -11.35 2.64
CA GLU A 168 16.95 -11.71 4.08
C GLU A 168 17.04 -13.21 4.41
N LYS A 169 17.19 -14.13 3.45
CA LYS A 169 17.46 -15.56 3.76
C LYS A 169 18.54 -16.17 2.86
N GLY A 170 19.80 -15.95 3.22
CA GLY A 170 20.90 -16.87 2.88
C GLY A 170 21.66 -16.64 1.58
N SER A 171 21.50 -15.50 0.91
CA SER A 171 22.36 -15.10 -0.22
C SER A 171 23.22 -13.91 0.21
N VAL A 172 24.51 -13.90 -0.18
CA VAL A 172 25.42 -12.76 -0.02
C VAL A 172 24.64 -11.50 -0.43
N ALA A 173 24.50 -10.53 0.46
CA ALA A 173 23.75 -9.30 0.16
C ALA A 173 24.16 -8.81 -1.23
N SER A 174 23.21 -8.79 -2.17
CA SER A 174 23.54 -8.39 -3.54
C SER A 174 24.15 -7.00 -3.46
N SER A 175 25.32 -6.81 -4.09
CA SER A 175 26.04 -5.53 -4.05
C SER A 175 25.13 -4.34 -4.36
N HIS A 176 24.13 -4.55 -5.23
CA HIS A 176 23.10 -3.56 -5.54
C HIS A 176 22.24 -3.11 -4.35
N VAL A 177 21.83 -4.00 -3.45
CA VAL A 177 21.08 -3.60 -2.24
C VAL A 177 21.98 -2.79 -1.31
N HIS A 178 23.26 -3.18 -1.20
CA HIS A 178 24.22 -2.41 -0.42
C HIS A 178 24.41 -1.00 -1.00
N ASP A 179 24.59 -0.88 -2.32
CA ASP A 179 24.74 0.38 -3.05
C ASP A 179 23.48 1.26 -2.91
N ALA A 180 22.29 0.65 -3.01
CA ALA A 180 21.01 1.32 -2.78
C ALA A 180 20.92 1.89 -1.35
N LEU A 181 21.18 1.07 -0.33
CA LEU A 181 21.17 1.53 1.07
C LEU A 181 22.22 2.61 1.32
N ALA A 182 23.41 2.51 0.71
CA ALA A 182 24.44 3.54 0.80
C ALA A 182 23.98 4.87 0.18
N HIS A 183 23.26 4.84 -0.94
CA HIS A 183 22.64 6.04 -1.50
C HIS A 183 21.56 6.62 -0.58
N LEU A 184 20.69 5.77 0.00
CA LEU A 184 19.67 6.22 0.97
C LEU A 184 20.29 6.86 2.20
N ARG A 185 21.42 6.33 2.73
CA ARG A 185 22.17 6.96 3.83
C ARG A 185 22.62 8.36 3.48
N ARG A 186 23.20 8.56 2.29
CA ARG A 186 23.61 9.89 1.81
C ARG A 186 22.42 10.85 1.78
N LEU A 187 21.31 10.44 1.16
CA LEU A 187 20.08 11.25 1.14
C LEU A 187 19.55 11.58 2.54
N ALA A 188 19.60 10.64 3.49
CA ALA A 188 19.14 10.84 4.86
C ALA A 188 20.02 11.83 5.64
N SER A 189 21.33 11.82 5.37
CA SER A 189 22.32 12.69 6.01
C SER A 189 22.45 14.07 5.38
N ASP A 190 21.99 14.25 4.14
CA ASP A 190 22.04 15.55 3.46
C ASP A 190 21.25 16.61 4.24
N SER A 191 21.86 17.78 4.45
CA SER A 191 21.17 18.93 5.04
C SER A 191 20.21 19.54 4.00
N PRO A 192 18.96 19.87 4.37
CA PRO A 192 17.96 20.35 3.42
C PRO A 192 18.35 21.73 2.90
N ALA A 193 18.99 21.79 1.72
CA ALA A 193 19.34 23.05 1.07
C ALA A 193 18.12 23.75 0.40
N SER A 194 16.95 23.10 0.33
CA SER A 194 15.70 23.72 -0.18
C SER A 194 14.43 22.99 0.30
N GLU A 195 13.31 23.70 0.35
CA GLU A 195 11.99 23.19 0.80
C GLU A 195 11.43 22.05 -0.08
N VAL A 196 11.86 21.93 -1.34
CA VAL A 196 11.48 20.82 -2.25
C VAL A 196 12.43 19.62 -2.10
N GLY A 197 13.65 19.84 -1.60
CA GLY A 197 14.68 18.81 -1.42
C GLY A 197 14.49 17.89 -0.21
N GLY A 198 13.53 18.19 0.68
CA GLY A 198 13.30 17.40 1.90
C GLY A 198 12.61 16.05 1.66
N LEU A 199 11.70 15.93 0.68
CA LEU A 199 10.91 14.70 0.54
C LEU A 199 11.72 13.44 0.18
N PRO A 200 12.68 13.48 -0.77
CA PRO A 200 13.56 12.33 -1.01
C PRO A 200 14.29 11.90 0.26
N ARG A 201 14.82 12.87 1.02
CA ARG A 201 15.44 12.63 2.34
C ARG A 201 14.47 11.98 3.32
N HIS A 202 13.25 12.49 3.47
CA HIS A 202 12.27 11.94 4.41
C HIS A 202 11.87 10.52 4.03
N HIS A 203 11.72 10.25 2.72
CA HIS A 203 11.43 8.91 2.24
C HIS A 203 12.62 7.97 2.41
N ALA A 204 13.86 8.45 2.24
CA ALA A 204 15.06 7.67 2.53
C ALA A 204 15.13 7.29 4.01
N ILE A 205 14.85 8.22 4.93
CA ILE A 205 14.72 7.93 6.37
C ILE A 205 13.68 6.83 6.62
N HIS A 206 12.51 6.93 5.99
CA HIS A 206 11.46 5.90 6.11
C HIS A 206 11.93 4.52 5.63
N MET A 207 12.57 4.47 4.46
CA MET A 207 13.07 3.23 3.86
C MET A 207 14.21 2.62 4.65
N LEU A 208 15.13 3.41 5.20
CA LEU A 208 16.21 2.94 6.08
C LEU A 208 15.66 2.36 7.38
N ALA A 209 14.71 3.04 8.02
CA ALA A 209 14.07 2.55 9.24
C ALA A 209 13.28 1.25 9.01
N ARG A 210 12.61 1.14 7.86
CA ARG A 210 11.73 0.02 7.56
C ARG A 210 12.45 -1.19 6.97
N ALA A 211 13.36 -0.94 6.04
CA ALA A 211 13.94 -1.93 5.14
C ALA A 211 15.48 -1.95 5.14
N GLY A 212 16.12 -1.05 5.90
CA GLY A 212 17.56 -1.05 6.10
C GLY A 212 18.02 -2.08 7.14
N THR A 213 19.33 -2.16 7.30
CA THR A 213 20.02 -2.99 8.30
C THR A 213 19.77 -2.49 9.73
N GLN A 214 20.24 -3.25 10.73
CA GLN A 214 20.20 -2.79 12.13
C GLN A 214 20.98 -1.48 12.34
N ALA A 215 22.11 -1.28 11.65
CA ALA A 215 22.87 -0.04 11.70
C ALA A 215 22.08 1.14 11.10
N ASP A 216 21.32 0.90 10.03
CA ASP A 216 20.45 1.92 9.42
C ASP A 216 19.32 2.32 10.37
N GLN A 217 18.76 1.35 11.09
CA GLN A 217 17.72 1.60 12.08
C GLN A 217 18.26 2.39 13.28
N ALA A 218 19.46 2.07 13.76
CA ALA A 218 20.13 2.83 14.82
C ALA A 218 20.40 4.28 14.39
N LEU A 219 20.90 4.49 13.17
CA LEU A 219 21.09 5.83 12.59
C LEU A 219 19.76 6.60 12.54
N VAL A 220 18.70 5.98 12.04
CA VAL A 220 17.39 6.66 12.01
C VAL A 220 16.88 6.93 13.43
N GLN A 221 17.05 5.99 14.36
CA GLN A 221 16.67 6.17 15.76
C GLN A 221 17.39 7.37 16.36
N GLU A 222 18.70 7.56 16.13
CA GLU A 222 19.43 8.76 16.56
C GLU A 222 18.84 10.02 15.92
N LEU A 223 18.64 10.03 14.59
CA LEU A 223 18.05 11.15 13.85
C LEU A 223 16.65 11.55 14.35
N VAL A 224 15.80 10.58 14.71
CA VAL A 224 14.46 10.86 15.26
C VAL A 224 14.44 11.02 16.78
N TRP A 225 15.46 10.54 17.51
CA TRP A 225 15.58 10.75 18.95
C TRP A 225 15.99 12.19 19.25
N ASP A 226 16.93 12.72 18.45
CA ASP A 226 17.27 14.14 18.41
C ASP A 226 16.07 15.01 17.97
N ALA A 227 15.00 14.40 17.43
CA ALA A 227 13.82 15.11 16.98
C ALA A 227 12.93 15.71 18.07
N THR A 228 13.23 15.52 19.35
CA THR A 228 12.78 16.47 20.39
C THR A 228 13.19 17.91 20.07
N LYS A 229 14.20 18.09 19.20
CA LYS A 229 14.72 19.37 18.69
C LYS A 229 14.58 19.53 17.16
N SER A 230 14.06 18.53 16.43
CA SER A 230 13.92 18.61 14.96
C SER A 230 12.72 19.47 14.56
N PRO A 231 12.92 20.48 13.70
CA PRO A 231 11.85 21.37 13.25
C PRO A 231 10.93 20.75 12.19
N ASP A 232 11.30 19.64 11.54
CA ASP A 232 10.54 19.06 10.43
C ASP A 232 9.65 17.89 10.88
N PRO A 233 8.33 18.06 10.97
CA PRO A 233 7.44 17.02 11.49
C PRO A 233 7.31 15.81 10.56
N LEU A 234 7.52 15.97 9.25
CA LEU A 234 7.39 14.87 8.29
C LEU A 234 8.58 13.91 8.40
N SER A 235 9.79 14.43 8.59
CA SER A 235 10.97 13.62 8.93
C SER A 235 10.72 12.73 10.15
N VAL A 236 10.19 13.32 11.23
CA VAL A 236 9.91 12.62 12.49
C VAL A 236 8.90 11.51 12.27
N ARG A 237 7.76 11.84 11.66
CA ARG A 237 6.72 10.86 11.33
C ARG A 237 7.30 9.68 10.56
N LEU A 238 8.02 9.95 9.48
CA LEU A 238 8.47 8.92 8.54
C LEU A 238 9.51 7.98 9.16
N GLY A 239 10.41 8.51 10.00
CA GLY A 239 11.36 7.69 10.75
C GLY A 239 10.66 6.83 11.81
N TYR A 240 9.80 7.41 12.65
CA TYR A 240 9.07 6.64 13.67
C TYR A 240 8.19 5.55 13.06
N VAL A 241 7.39 5.87 12.04
CA VAL A 241 6.54 4.86 11.40
C VAL A 241 7.36 3.78 10.70
N GLY A 242 8.51 4.12 10.11
CA GLY A 242 9.44 3.12 9.57
C GLY A 242 9.94 2.15 10.64
N LEU A 243 10.37 2.67 11.79
CA LEU A 243 10.88 1.88 12.92
C LEU A 243 9.79 1.00 13.52
N ILE A 244 8.59 1.55 13.72
CA ILE A 244 7.43 0.85 14.26
C ILE A 244 7.04 -0.33 13.36
N VAL A 245 6.93 -0.10 12.04
CA VAL A 245 6.56 -1.16 11.08
C VAL A 245 7.58 -2.30 11.05
N ARG A 246 8.86 -2.01 11.25
CA ARG A 246 9.92 -3.03 11.20
C ARG A 246 10.08 -3.77 12.52
N THR A 247 10.12 -3.05 13.63
CA THR A 247 10.47 -3.61 14.94
C THR A 247 9.26 -4.13 15.71
N GLY A 248 8.05 -3.62 15.41
CA GLY A 248 6.87 -3.85 16.23
C GLY A 248 7.04 -3.40 17.68
N ASN A 249 8.02 -2.54 17.95
CA ASN A 249 8.39 -2.15 19.31
C ASN A 249 7.36 -1.15 19.89
N GLU A 250 6.69 -1.58 20.95
CA GLU A 250 5.67 -0.80 21.67
C GLU A 250 6.26 0.50 22.25
N ASP A 251 7.48 0.49 22.81
CA ASP A 251 8.13 1.68 23.37
C ASP A 251 8.30 2.78 22.32
N VAL A 252 8.63 2.40 21.08
CA VAL A 252 8.78 3.33 19.96
C VAL A 252 7.43 3.91 19.57
N ALA A 253 6.38 3.10 19.57
CA ALA A 253 5.01 3.53 19.29
C ALA A 253 4.46 4.46 20.39
N GLU A 254 4.69 4.13 21.67
CA GLU A 254 4.29 4.95 22.82
C GLU A 254 5.01 6.30 22.81
N LYS A 255 6.32 6.32 22.58
CA LYS A 255 7.07 7.58 22.47
C LYS A 255 6.57 8.44 21.32
N TYR A 256 6.25 7.85 20.18
CA TYR A 256 5.69 8.60 19.05
C TYR A 256 4.30 9.16 19.36
N LEU A 257 3.44 8.36 19.99
CA LEU A 257 2.13 8.80 20.45
C LEU A 257 2.24 9.97 21.44
N TRP A 258 3.18 9.91 22.39
CA TRP A 258 3.47 11.02 23.30
C TRP A 258 3.86 12.29 22.53
N LEU A 259 4.74 12.18 21.52
CA LEU A 259 5.12 13.33 20.69
C LEU A 259 3.92 13.93 19.95
N LEU A 260 3.03 13.10 19.40
CA LEU A 260 1.82 13.56 18.72
C LEU A 260 0.87 14.32 19.65
N GLN A 261 0.78 13.92 20.92
CA GLN A 261 -0.05 14.62 21.92
C GLN A 261 0.52 16.00 22.31
N HIS A 262 1.84 16.18 22.21
CA HIS A 262 2.53 17.38 22.69
C HIS A 262 3.00 18.33 21.57
N ARG A 263 2.95 17.88 20.30
CA ARG A 263 3.38 18.65 19.13
C ARG A 263 2.28 18.69 18.07
N GLN A 264 1.53 19.80 18.06
CA GLN A 264 0.37 19.95 17.18
C GLN A 264 0.75 19.88 15.68
N GLU A 265 1.89 20.45 15.30
CA GLU A 265 2.41 20.42 13.93
C GLU A 265 2.71 18.98 13.47
N LEU A 266 3.18 18.12 14.38
CA LEU A 266 3.44 16.71 14.10
C LEU A 266 2.15 15.91 13.99
N ALA A 267 1.17 16.17 14.86
CA ALA A 267 -0.16 15.55 14.75
C ALA A 267 -0.85 15.90 13.43
N VAL A 268 -0.74 17.15 12.97
CA VAL A 268 -1.26 17.59 11.67
C VAL A 268 -0.55 16.84 10.54
N ALA A 269 0.79 16.82 10.54
CA ALA A 269 1.56 16.12 9.52
C ALA A 269 1.27 14.61 9.50
N ASP A 270 1.04 14.00 10.67
CA ASP A 270 0.74 12.57 10.77
C ASP A 270 -0.56 12.20 10.04
N VAL A 271 -1.62 12.97 10.28
CA VAL A 271 -2.94 12.80 9.66
C VAL A 271 -2.92 13.16 8.17
N MET A 272 -2.28 14.27 7.79
CA MET A 272 -2.21 14.69 6.38
C MET A 272 -1.39 13.72 5.53
N PHE A 273 -0.30 13.19 6.08
CA PHE A 273 0.46 12.16 5.39
C PHE A 273 -0.34 10.85 5.28
N GLU A 274 -1.18 10.50 6.27
CA GLU A 274 -2.05 9.32 6.15
C GLU A 274 -3.02 9.46 4.96
N ALA A 275 -3.61 10.65 4.78
CA ALA A 275 -4.42 10.96 3.61
C ALA A 275 -3.63 10.87 2.31
N LEU A 276 -2.41 11.43 2.28
CA LEU A 276 -1.53 11.34 1.10
C LEU A 276 -1.17 9.89 0.78
N HIS A 277 -0.80 9.12 1.81
CA HIS A 277 -0.32 7.75 1.71
C HIS A 277 -1.38 6.83 1.08
N TYR A 278 -2.65 7.02 1.44
CA TYR A 278 -3.77 6.27 0.87
C TYR A 278 -4.42 6.94 -0.35
N GLY A 279 -3.92 8.12 -0.76
CA GLY A 279 -4.37 8.83 -1.95
C GLY A 279 -5.75 9.50 -1.80
N ASP A 280 -6.09 9.93 -0.58
CA ASP A 280 -7.25 10.79 -0.32
C ASP A 280 -6.92 12.28 -0.56
N THR A 281 -5.63 12.63 -0.57
CA THR A 281 -5.14 13.96 -0.94
C THR A 281 -3.82 13.86 -1.72
N GLU A 282 -3.39 14.99 -2.27
CA GLU A 282 -2.14 15.12 -3.02
C GLU A 282 -1.20 16.14 -2.37
N LEU A 283 0.09 16.02 -2.66
CA LEU A 283 1.04 17.08 -2.33
C LEU A 283 0.68 18.36 -3.08
N THR A 284 0.94 19.51 -2.46
CA THR A 284 0.80 20.82 -3.11
C THR A 284 1.75 20.94 -4.33
N SER A 285 1.56 21.97 -5.14
CA SER A 285 2.47 22.29 -6.26
C SER A 285 3.93 22.46 -5.81
N ASN A 286 4.14 22.86 -4.56
CA ASN A 286 5.45 23.07 -3.96
C ASN A 286 5.97 21.82 -3.24
N PHE A 287 5.38 20.65 -3.48
CA PHE A 287 5.77 19.37 -2.85
C PHE A 287 5.66 19.38 -1.32
N GLN A 288 4.73 20.15 -0.77
CA GLN A 288 4.44 20.16 0.67
C GLN A 288 3.20 19.32 0.97
N LEU A 289 3.11 18.84 2.22
CA LEU A 289 1.85 18.25 2.69
C LEU A 289 0.76 19.33 2.70
N PRO A 290 -0.45 19.01 2.23
CA PRO A 290 -1.57 19.93 2.35
C PRO A 290 -1.92 20.13 3.83
N THR A 291 -2.50 21.28 4.17
CA THR A 291 -2.95 21.59 5.54
C THR A 291 -4.37 21.11 5.81
N SER A 292 -5.11 20.74 4.76
CA SER A 292 -6.46 20.19 4.83
C SER A 292 -6.68 19.11 3.77
N SER A 293 -7.66 18.24 4.02
CA SER A 293 -8.17 17.27 3.05
C SER A 293 -9.70 17.26 3.13
N LEU A 294 -10.35 17.18 1.98
CA LEU A 294 -11.82 17.09 1.88
C LEU A 294 -12.31 15.64 2.06
N SER A 295 -11.42 14.65 1.98
CA SER A 295 -11.75 13.25 2.15
C SER A 295 -10.68 12.51 2.94
N PHE A 296 -11.09 11.49 3.66
CA PHE A 296 -10.21 10.49 4.29
C PHE A 296 -10.77 9.08 4.08
N ARG A 297 -11.53 8.88 3.00
CA ARG A 297 -12.29 7.64 2.81
C ARG A 297 -11.38 6.41 2.79
N ARG A 298 -10.24 6.49 2.10
CA ARG A 298 -9.28 5.38 1.99
C ARG A 298 -8.45 5.21 3.26
N SER A 299 -8.04 6.31 3.90
CA SER A 299 -7.37 6.28 5.21
C SER A 299 -8.25 5.65 6.28
N LEU A 300 -9.52 6.07 6.40
CA LEU A 300 -10.49 5.51 7.34
C LEU A 300 -10.76 4.02 7.09
N ALA A 301 -10.89 3.62 5.82
CA ALA A 301 -11.01 2.21 5.46
C ALA A 301 -9.77 1.40 5.87
N SER A 302 -8.57 1.97 5.69
CA SER A 302 -7.32 1.32 6.13
C SER A 302 -7.20 1.23 7.65
N ILE A 303 -7.61 2.27 8.39
CA ILE A 303 -7.66 2.26 9.86
C ILE A 303 -8.61 1.17 10.34
N ALA A 304 -9.84 1.12 9.81
CA ALA A 304 -10.82 0.08 10.17
C ALA A 304 -10.26 -1.33 9.95
N ARG A 305 -9.57 -1.54 8.82
CA ARG A 305 -8.92 -2.82 8.50
C ARG A 305 -7.83 -3.20 9.51
N ARG A 306 -6.97 -2.25 9.93
CA ARG A 306 -5.92 -2.50 10.93
C ARG A 306 -6.51 -2.87 12.29
N PHE A 307 -7.65 -2.30 12.64
CA PHE A 307 -8.40 -2.75 13.83
C PHE A 307 -8.99 -4.16 13.66
N GLN A 308 -9.57 -4.50 12.51
CA GLN A 308 -10.16 -5.82 12.28
C GLN A 308 -9.13 -6.96 12.22
N ASN A 309 -7.96 -6.68 11.65
CA ASN A 309 -6.89 -7.65 11.48
C ASN A 309 -5.60 -7.10 12.10
N PRO A 310 -5.51 -7.06 13.44
CA PRO A 310 -4.40 -6.40 14.11
C PRO A 310 -3.07 -7.05 13.77
N GLY A 311 -2.97 -8.38 13.63
CA GLY A 311 -1.75 -9.05 13.15
C GLY A 311 -0.48 -8.51 13.83
N SER A 312 0.50 -8.07 13.04
CA SER A 312 1.73 -7.38 13.51
C SER A 312 1.55 -5.89 13.88
N SER A 313 0.34 -5.36 13.74
CA SER A 313 -0.06 -3.98 14.04
C SER A 313 -0.76 -3.84 15.40
N SER A 314 -0.79 -4.88 16.24
CA SER A 314 -1.36 -4.80 17.61
C SER A 314 -0.70 -3.70 18.44
N ALA A 315 0.63 -3.58 18.34
CA ALA A 315 1.46 -2.58 19.01
C ALA A 315 1.13 -1.13 18.62
N VAL A 316 0.35 -0.91 17.54
CA VAL A 316 0.05 0.44 17.03
C VAL A 316 -1.42 0.79 17.06
N LEU A 317 -2.30 -0.07 17.59
CA LEU A 317 -3.74 0.19 17.58
C LEU A 317 -4.11 1.49 18.30
N GLU A 318 -3.41 1.83 19.37
CA GLU A 318 -3.65 3.08 20.08
C GLU A 318 -3.22 4.32 19.28
N LEU A 319 -2.11 4.20 18.53
CA LEU A 319 -1.68 5.21 17.57
C LEU A 319 -2.71 5.38 16.43
N GLU A 320 -3.30 4.28 15.95
CA GLU A 320 -4.38 4.31 14.96
C GLU A 320 -5.65 4.96 15.52
N ALA A 321 -5.98 4.74 16.79
CA ALA A 321 -7.10 5.40 17.45
C ALA A 321 -6.87 6.92 17.60
N PHE A 322 -5.63 7.33 17.90
CA PHE A 322 -5.25 8.74 17.93
C PHE A 322 -5.39 9.39 16.55
N ARG A 323 -4.89 8.73 15.49
CA ARG A 323 -5.07 9.17 14.10
C ARG A 323 -6.53 9.36 13.74
N LEU A 324 -7.36 8.37 14.09
CA LEU A 324 -8.79 8.43 13.83
C LEU A 324 -9.43 9.65 14.50
N GLN A 325 -9.08 9.96 15.76
CA GLN A 325 -9.55 11.19 16.41
C GLN A 325 -9.12 12.44 15.64
N GLY A 326 -7.85 12.53 15.23
CA GLY A 326 -7.35 13.66 14.46
C GLY A 326 -8.04 13.85 13.11
N ILE A 327 -8.48 12.76 12.47
CA ILE A 327 -9.31 12.80 11.26
C ILE A 327 -10.72 13.31 11.59
N LEU A 328 -11.35 12.79 12.66
CA LEU A 328 -12.69 13.22 13.11
C LEU A 328 -12.74 14.69 13.50
N ASP A 329 -11.66 15.23 14.07
CA ASP A 329 -11.55 16.66 14.41
C ASP A 329 -11.53 17.56 13.17
N ARG A 330 -11.10 17.03 12.01
CA ARG A 330 -11.02 17.79 10.75
C ARG A 330 -12.27 17.69 9.92
N LEU A 331 -12.76 16.48 9.71
CA LEU A 331 -13.96 16.23 8.91
C LEU A 331 -15.24 16.65 9.64
N GLY A 332 -15.19 16.67 10.98
CA GLY A 332 -16.39 16.76 11.79
C GLY A 332 -17.24 15.49 11.72
N MET A 333 -18.24 15.44 12.60
CA MET A 333 -19.05 14.24 12.82
C MET A 333 -20.08 13.99 11.71
N HIS A 334 -20.41 15.01 10.91
CA HIS A 334 -21.42 14.97 9.86
C HIS A 334 -20.95 14.21 8.60
N TYR A 335 -19.65 14.03 8.41
CA TYR A 335 -19.09 13.30 7.27
C TYR A 335 -19.62 11.87 7.13
N PHE A 336 -20.02 11.23 8.23
CA PHE A 336 -20.55 9.86 8.24
C PHE A 336 -22.04 9.77 7.92
N VAL A 337 -22.75 10.91 7.82
CA VAL A 337 -24.14 10.93 7.37
C VAL A 337 -24.23 10.41 5.92
N ASP A 338 -23.24 10.75 5.10
CA ASP A 338 -23.20 10.38 3.67
C ASP A 338 -22.53 9.02 3.41
N ASP A 339 -21.82 8.44 4.39
CA ASP A 339 -21.22 7.08 4.29
C ASP A 339 -21.48 6.25 5.58
N PRO A 340 -22.74 5.84 5.83
CA PRO A 340 -23.12 5.09 7.03
C PRO A 340 -22.46 3.71 7.10
N LEU A 341 -22.09 3.13 5.95
CA LEU A 341 -21.39 1.84 5.88
C LEU A 341 -19.98 1.95 6.44
N LEU A 342 -19.26 3.04 6.15
CA LEU A 342 -17.93 3.28 6.73
C LEU A 342 -18.01 3.45 8.25
N LEU A 343 -19.03 4.15 8.76
CA LEU A 343 -19.26 4.30 10.20
C LEU A 343 -19.50 2.96 10.87
N GLN A 344 -20.39 2.12 10.31
CA GLN A 344 -20.65 0.77 10.83
C GLN A 344 -19.38 -0.09 10.82
N LYS A 345 -18.57 -0.01 9.75
CA LYS A 345 -17.30 -0.73 9.66
C LYS A 345 -16.31 -0.30 10.75
N LEU A 346 -16.16 1.00 10.98
CA LEU A 346 -15.29 1.52 12.05
C LEU A 346 -15.78 1.10 13.43
N LEU A 347 -17.09 1.19 13.69
CA LEU A 347 -17.67 0.74 14.97
C LEU A 347 -17.51 -0.76 15.18
N GLY A 348 -17.79 -1.57 14.16
CA GLY A 348 -17.58 -3.02 14.21
C GLY A 348 -16.10 -3.38 14.41
N ALA A 349 -15.18 -2.66 13.76
CA ALA A 349 -13.75 -2.84 13.93
C ALA A 349 -13.27 -2.49 15.35
N LEU A 350 -13.91 -1.52 16.02
CA LEU A 350 -13.58 -1.14 17.38
C LEU A 350 -14.30 -2.01 18.43
N GLN A 351 -15.35 -2.73 18.04
CA GLN A 351 -16.15 -3.62 18.87
C GLN A 351 -15.72 -5.08 18.67
N GLU A 352 -14.60 -5.49 19.26
CA GLU A 352 -14.34 -6.92 19.48
C GLU A 352 -14.47 -7.29 20.97
N PRO A 353 -15.08 -8.45 21.29
CA PRO A 353 -15.25 -8.91 22.66
C PRO A 353 -13.93 -9.49 23.19
N GLY A 354 -13.44 -8.94 24.31
CA GLY A 354 -12.24 -9.41 25.02
C GLY A 354 -11.14 -8.35 25.03
N ASP A 355 -11.01 -7.67 26.17
CA ASP A 355 -10.00 -6.74 26.75
C ASP A 355 -8.70 -6.29 26.03
N VAL A 356 -8.39 -6.71 24.81
CA VAL A 356 -7.12 -6.40 24.13
C VAL A 356 -7.09 -4.97 23.54
N ARG A 357 -8.24 -4.27 23.43
CA ARG A 357 -8.37 -2.95 22.78
C ARG A 357 -8.80 -1.85 23.76
N THR A 358 -8.04 -1.65 24.84
CA THR A 358 -8.47 -0.87 26.02
C THR A 358 -7.75 0.47 26.24
N GLY A 359 -6.96 0.93 25.25
CA GLY A 359 -6.26 2.22 25.34
C GLY A 359 -7.20 3.43 25.41
N PRO A 360 -6.77 4.53 26.06
CA PRO A 360 -7.59 5.74 26.27
C PRO A 360 -8.13 6.34 24.96
N HIS A 361 -7.34 6.41 23.90
CA HIS A 361 -7.75 6.91 22.59
C HIS A 361 -8.74 5.96 21.92
N THR A 362 -8.53 4.66 22.01
CA THR A 362 -9.47 3.66 21.50
C THR A 362 -10.85 3.81 22.15
N LYS A 363 -10.90 4.00 23.47
CA LYS A 363 -12.15 4.26 24.22
C LYS A 363 -12.81 5.58 23.80
N ALA A 364 -12.03 6.67 23.75
CA ALA A 364 -12.53 7.99 23.41
C ALA A 364 -13.14 8.04 22.00
N VAL A 365 -12.44 7.47 21.01
CA VAL A 365 -12.90 7.47 19.61
C VAL A 365 -14.13 6.59 19.41
N THR A 366 -14.18 5.44 20.10
CA THR A 366 -15.36 4.56 20.08
C THR A 366 -16.59 5.26 20.64
N GLN A 367 -16.46 5.94 21.79
CA GLN A 367 -17.56 6.71 22.37
C GLN A 367 -18.02 7.82 21.44
N ARG A 368 -17.07 8.52 20.79
CA ARG A 368 -17.36 9.59 19.84
C ARG A 368 -18.14 9.07 18.62
N LEU A 369 -17.70 7.98 18.00
CA LEU A 369 -18.39 7.36 16.86
C LEU A 369 -19.80 6.86 17.22
N ARG A 370 -19.99 6.28 18.42
CA ARG A 370 -21.32 5.83 18.90
C ARG A 370 -22.33 6.95 19.04
N ARG A 371 -21.90 8.19 19.31
CA ARG A 371 -22.79 9.35 19.35
C ARG A 371 -23.30 9.79 17.98
N ILE A 372 -22.64 9.37 16.89
CA ILE A 372 -23.07 9.65 15.51
C ILE A 372 -24.00 8.57 14.98
N ALA A 373 -23.74 7.31 15.36
CA ALA A 373 -24.51 6.20 14.85
C ALA A 373 -25.99 6.40 15.18
N PRO A 374 -26.91 6.31 14.20
CA PRO A 374 -28.32 6.29 14.50
C PRO A 374 -28.59 5.14 15.49
N PRO A 375 -29.53 5.31 16.44
CA PRO A 375 -29.88 4.24 17.36
C PRO A 375 -30.21 2.99 16.55
N LEU A 376 -29.55 1.88 16.87
CA LEU A 376 -29.81 0.59 16.26
C LEU A 376 -31.30 0.27 16.50
N ALA A 377 -32.09 0.27 15.42
CA ALA A 377 -33.50 -0.06 15.43
C ALA A 377 -33.72 -1.57 15.56
#